data_AF-A0A926ACV0-F1
#
_entry.id   AF-A0A926ACV0-F1
#
_cell.length_a   1.000
_cell.length_b   1.000
_cell.length_c   1.000
_cell.angle_alpha   90.00
_cell.angle_beta   90.00
_cell.angle_gamma   90.00
#
_symmetry.space_group_name_H-M   'P 1'
#
loop_
_entity.id
_entity.type
_entity.pdbx_description
1 polymer ?
#
loop_
_entity_poly.entity_id
_entity_poly.type
_entity_poly.pdbx_seq_one_letter_code
_entity_poly.pdbx_strand_id
1 'polypeptide(L)'
;MNVTPFYRSNDTNPIRQLQQRYSQLLVIILVLSAIFNVLIRIVLQLELNVTFMLAIGAVIGAGLAALLLIQRNRIALGALLILVVLLAVLWISTQAGVILVVATIALISASALLPSWLFVLAYVIVLARMVLLTLVSWNSSDTAGLTFILGMTFTLVIIGFATRVFINTAQQTTEKSTRTADLLRATAEVGQITANLLKLEDLASRAVELIRDRFAFYHVQLFLVDEDRKYARLVASTGEIGQRLMQRGHRITVGSQSVIGRVTQIGEPVIARDTDKDPIHTANELLPNTRSELALPIVDGDRIIGALDVQSTRRDAFTPSDIQALQIMANQLATGLRNARLFEQQASNVQVNQRLLLETRTNLREIQRLNSQLSKKAWEDYLGEKDSHQGIILMPNAMESFAAWTPEMMQATTNQRPFTHQADGKQVTAVPIVLRGEVLGAIEIEAGDVTGSDLVEMMQAVAQNLAISLDSARLFEEAQETAAQEQRINTISEAYQSAASVDELLKITMEALSQTLGAETGAIRLGVLPTPHKAPDTPDPAPRLNGSQHQTERLNGGNADHVV
;
A
#
# COMPACT_ATOMS: atom_id res chain seq x y z
N MET A 1 -25.54 11.37 -19.70
CA MET A 1 -25.67 10.09 -20.41
C MET A 1 -26.58 9.20 -19.57
N ASN A 2 -27.80 8.95 -20.06
CA ASN A 2 -28.78 8.08 -19.40
C ASN A 2 -28.28 6.64 -19.42
N VAL A 3 -27.87 6.12 -18.26
CA VAL A 3 -27.58 4.70 -18.09
C VAL A 3 -28.85 4.04 -17.57
N THR A 4 -29.59 3.41 -18.47
CA THR A 4 -30.66 2.47 -18.13
C THR A 4 -30.08 1.27 -17.38
N PRO A 5 -30.66 0.83 -16.25
CA PRO A 5 -30.21 -0.41 -15.63
C PRO A 5 -30.76 -1.60 -16.42
N PHE A 6 -29.88 -2.29 -17.12
CA PHE A 6 -30.11 -3.63 -17.64
C PHE A 6 -30.13 -4.61 -16.46
N TYR A 7 -31.28 -4.80 -15.84
CA TYR A 7 -31.55 -5.97 -15.01
C TYR A 7 -32.69 -6.76 -15.65
N ARG A 8 -32.36 -7.54 -16.69
CA ARG A 8 -33.15 -8.75 -16.96
C ARG A 8 -32.89 -9.68 -15.79
N SER A 9 -33.84 -9.73 -14.87
CA SER A 9 -33.98 -10.82 -13.91
C SER A 9 -34.18 -12.12 -14.70
N ASN A 10 -33.11 -12.73 -15.17
CA ASN A 10 -33.14 -14.15 -15.46
C ASN A 10 -33.21 -14.83 -14.10
N ASP A 11 -34.44 -15.14 -13.72
CA ASP A 11 -34.90 -15.80 -12.51
C ASP A 11 -34.40 -17.26 -12.51
N THR A 12 -33.08 -17.47 -12.56
CA THR A 12 -32.45 -18.79 -12.56
C THR A 12 -32.17 -19.20 -11.13
N ASN A 13 -33.21 -19.28 -10.32
CA ASN A 13 -33.12 -20.02 -9.07
C ASN A 13 -33.06 -21.52 -9.44
N PRO A 14 -31.92 -22.21 -9.23
CA PRO A 14 -31.77 -23.61 -9.62
C PRO A 14 -32.78 -24.52 -8.90
N ILE A 15 -33.23 -24.12 -7.70
CA ILE A 15 -34.27 -24.82 -6.94
C ILE A 15 -35.62 -24.69 -7.65
N ARG A 16 -35.97 -23.51 -8.17
CA ARG A 16 -37.21 -23.33 -8.95
C ARG A 16 -37.18 -24.15 -10.25
N GLN A 17 -36.04 -24.22 -10.94
CA GLN A 17 -35.91 -25.06 -12.14
C GLN A 17 -36.02 -26.55 -11.82
N LEU A 18 -35.42 -26.99 -10.71
CA LEU A 18 -35.54 -28.37 -10.23
C LEU A 18 -36.99 -28.70 -9.86
N GLN A 19 -37.66 -27.80 -9.12
CA GLN A 19 -39.08 -27.92 -8.78
C GLN A 19 -39.96 -27.96 -10.05
N GLN A 20 -39.65 -27.14 -11.05
CA GLN A 20 -40.37 -27.12 -12.31
C GLN A 20 -40.22 -28.46 -13.06
N ARG A 21 -38.99 -28.97 -13.23
CA ARG A 21 -38.75 -30.27 -13.89
C ARG A 21 -39.39 -31.43 -13.14
N TYR A 22 -39.28 -31.43 -11.81
CA TYR A 22 -39.89 -32.45 -10.97
C TYR A 22 -41.43 -32.41 -11.06
N SER A 23 -42.02 -31.22 -11.04
CA SER A 23 -43.47 -31.05 -11.22
C SER A 23 -43.93 -31.55 -12.59
N GLN A 24 -43.20 -31.25 -13.68
CA GLN A 24 -43.52 -31.74 -15.02
C GLN A 24 -43.48 -33.27 -15.10
N LEU A 25 -42.44 -33.89 -14.52
CA LEU A 25 -42.33 -35.35 -14.45
C LEU A 25 -43.50 -35.98 -13.70
N LEU A 26 -43.88 -35.43 -12.54
CA LEU A 26 -45.03 -35.90 -11.78
C LEU A 26 -46.33 -35.82 -12.58
N VAL A 27 -46.57 -34.70 -13.29
CA VAL A 27 -47.79 -34.56 -14.12
C VAL A 27 -47.78 -35.53 -15.31
N ILE A 28 -46.62 -35.75 -15.94
CA ILE A 28 -46.49 -36.73 -17.03
C ILE A 28 -46.77 -38.15 -16.52
N ILE A 29 -46.20 -38.54 -15.38
CA ILE A 29 -46.44 -39.85 -14.76
C ILE A 29 -47.92 -40.02 -14.43
N LEU A 30 -48.57 -38.98 -13.91
CA LEU A 30 -50.00 -38.97 -13.60
C LEU A 30 -50.85 -39.19 -14.86
N VAL A 31 -50.57 -38.47 -15.96
CA VAL A 31 -51.29 -38.64 -17.24
C VAL A 31 -51.06 -40.03 -17.83
N LEU A 32 -49.80 -40.52 -17.83
CA LEU A 32 -49.47 -41.87 -18.31
C LEU A 32 -50.13 -42.96 -17.47
N SER A 33 -50.19 -42.81 -16.16
CA SER A 33 -50.88 -43.74 -15.26
C SER A 33 -52.38 -43.80 -15.54
N ALA A 34 -53.01 -42.64 -15.82
CA ALA A 34 -54.42 -42.58 -16.19
C ALA A 34 -54.68 -43.29 -17.54
N ILE A 35 -53.82 -43.08 -18.54
CA ILE A 35 -53.90 -43.76 -19.84
C ILE A 35 -53.71 -45.28 -19.68
N PHE A 36 -52.72 -45.69 -18.88
CA PHE A 36 -52.43 -47.10 -18.62
C PHE A 36 -53.61 -47.84 -17.96
N ASN A 37 -54.33 -47.17 -17.05
CA ASN A 37 -55.53 -47.73 -16.43
C ASN A 37 -56.66 -47.98 -17.44
N VAL A 38 -56.84 -47.09 -18.42
CA VAL A 38 -57.79 -47.31 -19.53
C VAL A 38 -57.35 -48.51 -20.35
N LEU A 39 -56.07 -48.57 -20.69
CA LEU A 39 -55.49 -49.60 -21.56
C LEU A 39 -55.61 -51.00 -20.94
N ILE A 40 -55.31 -51.13 -19.64
CA ILE A 40 -55.49 -52.38 -18.89
C ILE A 40 -56.94 -52.84 -18.94
N ARG A 41 -57.91 -51.94 -18.72
CA ARG A 41 -59.33 -52.33 -18.73
C ARG A 41 -59.78 -52.82 -20.10
N ILE A 42 -59.30 -52.18 -21.17
CA ILE A 42 -59.56 -52.63 -22.55
C ILE A 42 -58.97 -54.02 -22.77
N VAL A 43 -57.71 -54.25 -22.37
CA VAL A 43 -57.02 -55.54 -22.53
C VAL A 43 -57.69 -56.66 -21.72
N LEU A 44 -58.14 -56.35 -20.50
CA LEU A 44 -58.82 -57.30 -19.62
C LEU A 44 -60.33 -57.45 -19.89
N GLN A 45 -60.85 -56.81 -20.96
CA GLN A 45 -62.27 -56.81 -21.33
C GLN A 45 -63.21 -56.41 -20.18
N LEU A 46 -62.77 -55.48 -19.32
CA LEU A 46 -63.58 -54.94 -18.22
C LEU A 46 -64.51 -53.85 -18.74
N GLU A 47 -65.74 -53.76 -18.20
CA GLU A 47 -66.70 -52.71 -18.59
C GLU A 47 -66.17 -51.29 -18.32
N LEU A 48 -66.30 -50.42 -19.33
CA LEU A 48 -65.96 -49.00 -19.27
C LEU A 48 -67.22 -48.19 -18.94
N ASN A 49 -67.44 -47.93 -17.65
CA ASN A 49 -68.56 -47.09 -17.22
C ASN A 49 -68.32 -45.61 -17.63
N VAL A 50 -69.39 -44.89 -17.98
CA VAL A 50 -69.36 -43.48 -18.39
C VAL A 50 -68.71 -42.61 -17.31
N THR A 51 -69.00 -42.85 -16.03
CA THR A 51 -68.39 -42.14 -14.89
C THR A 51 -66.88 -42.33 -14.83
N PHE A 52 -66.38 -43.52 -15.16
CA PHE A 52 -64.95 -43.83 -15.20
C PHE A 52 -64.26 -43.10 -16.37
N MET A 53 -64.89 -43.08 -17.56
CA MET A 53 -64.33 -42.38 -18.72
C MET A 53 -64.29 -40.86 -18.49
N LEU A 54 -65.32 -40.27 -17.90
CA LEU A 54 -65.35 -38.85 -17.54
C LEU A 54 -64.29 -38.48 -16.50
N ALA A 55 -64.12 -39.32 -15.47
CA ALA A 55 -63.10 -39.12 -14.44
C ALA A 55 -61.68 -39.10 -15.04
N ILE A 56 -61.37 -40.05 -15.92
CA ILE A 56 -60.05 -40.12 -16.56
C ILE A 56 -59.84 -38.98 -17.54
N GLY A 57 -60.85 -38.64 -18.34
CA GLY A 57 -60.81 -37.48 -19.23
C GLY A 57 -60.53 -36.18 -18.47
N ALA A 58 -61.15 -36.00 -17.30
CA ALA A 58 -60.89 -34.85 -16.43
C ALA A 58 -59.45 -34.83 -15.91
N VAL A 59 -58.90 -35.96 -15.46
CA VAL A 59 -57.51 -36.07 -14.99
C VAL A 59 -56.51 -35.75 -16.10
N ILE A 60 -56.71 -36.28 -17.31
CA ILE A 60 -55.84 -36.04 -18.46
C ILE A 60 -55.91 -34.56 -18.87
N GLY A 61 -57.11 -34.01 -19.01
CA GLY A 61 -57.31 -32.61 -19.37
C GLY A 61 -56.70 -31.64 -18.35
N ALA A 62 -56.89 -31.94 -17.06
CA ALA A 62 -56.29 -31.17 -15.98
C ALA A 62 -54.76 -31.27 -15.94
N GLY A 63 -54.21 -32.47 -16.19
CA GLY A 63 -52.77 -32.68 -16.30
C GLY A 63 -52.15 -31.87 -17.44
N LEU A 64 -52.76 -31.89 -18.63
CA LEU A 64 -52.29 -31.10 -19.78
C LEU A 64 -52.38 -29.59 -19.51
N ALA A 65 -53.49 -29.11 -18.93
CA ALA A 65 -53.65 -27.71 -18.55
C ALA A 65 -52.61 -27.28 -17.49
N ALA A 66 -52.34 -28.13 -16.51
CA ALA A 66 -51.33 -27.88 -15.50
C ALA A 66 -49.92 -27.86 -16.08
N LEU A 67 -49.59 -28.71 -17.06
CA LEU A 67 -48.31 -28.65 -17.78
C LEU A 67 -48.10 -27.31 -18.47
N LEU A 68 -49.15 -26.77 -19.11
CA LEU A 68 -49.10 -25.44 -19.73
C LEU A 68 -48.92 -24.32 -18.70
N LEU A 69 -49.58 -24.43 -17.54
CA LEU A 69 -49.41 -23.48 -16.43
C LEU A 69 -47.99 -23.53 -15.84
N ILE A 70 -47.44 -24.74 -15.67
CA ILE A 70 -46.08 -24.96 -15.17
C ILE A 70 -45.04 -24.43 -16.17
N GLN A 71 -45.26 -24.58 -17.48
CA GLN A 71 -44.39 -23.98 -18.51
C GLN A 71 -44.41 -22.45 -18.47
N ARG A 72 -45.54 -21.83 -18.10
CA ARG A 72 -45.67 -20.37 -17.90
C ARG A 72 -45.23 -19.89 -16.50
N ASN A 73 -44.43 -20.68 -15.80
CA ASN A 73 -43.89 -20.40 -14.45
C ASN A 73 -44.98 -20.21 -13.36
N ARG A 74 -46.18 -20.77 -13.55
CA ARG A 74 -47.29 -20.72 -12.59
C ARG A 74 -47.52 -22.07 -11.90
N ILE A 75 -46.48 -22.58 -11.25
CA ILE A 75 -46.41 -23.94 -10.68
C ILE A 75 -47.53 -24.19 -9.65
N ALA A 76 -47.78 -23.24 -8.73
CA ALA A 76 -48.79 -23.39 -7.69
C ALA A 76 -50.22 -23.52 -8.25
N LEU A 77 -50.53 -22.77 -9.31
CA LEU A 77 -51.83 -22.82 -9.97
C LEU A 77 -52.05 -24.15 -10.71
N GLY A 78 -51.00 -24.65 -11.39
CA GLY A 78 -51.05 -25.97 -12.03
C GLY A 78 -51.24 -27.11 -11.02
N ALA A 79 -50.52 -27.05 -9.90
CA ALA A 79 -50.62 -28.04 -8.82
C ALA A 79 -52.00 -28.03 -8.15
N LEU A 80 -52.56 -26.84 -7.90
CA LEU A 80 -53.90 -26.68 -7.32
C LEU A 80 -54.97 -27.25 -8.26
N LEU A 81 -54.86 -26.98 -9.57
CA LEU A 81 -55.81 -27.48 -10.57
C LEU A 81 -55.83 -29.02 -10.63
N ILE A 82 -54.65 -29.65 -10.62
CA ILE A 82 -54.54 -31.12 -10.54
C ILE A 82 -55.17 -31.63 -9.24
N LEU A 83 -54.85 -31.00 -8.10
CA LEU A 83 -55.37 -31.43 -6.81
C LEU A 83 -56.91 -31.39 -6.79
N VAL A 84 -57.52 -30.29 -7.22
CA VAL A 84 -58.98 -30.13 -7.23
C VAL A 84 -59.64 -31.20 -8.08
N VAL A 85 -59.07 -31.50 -9.25
CA VAL A 85 -59.61 -32.51 -10.16
C VAL A 85 -59.46 -33.91 -9.58
N LEU A 86 -58.30 -34.24 -8.98
CA LEU A 86 -58.10 -35.52 -8.30
C LEU A 86 -59.06 -35.69 -7.12
N LEU A 87 -59.28 -34.64 -6.31
CA LEU A 87 -60.23 -34.69 -5.20
C LEU A 87 -61.68 -34.83 -5.68
N ALA A 88 -62.05 -34.20 -6.79
CA ALA A 88 -63.37 -34.38 -7.41
C ALA A 88 -63.57 -35.81 -7.92
N VAL A 89 -62.56 -36.38 -8.60
CA VAL A 89 -62.57 -37.77 -9.07
C VAL A 89 -62.62 -38.75 -7.91
N LEU A 90 -61.90 -38.47 -6.82
CA LEU A 90 -61.93 -39.24 -5.58
C LEU A 90 -63.34 -39.29 -4.95
N TRP A 91 -64.12 -38.21 -5.09
CA TRP A 91 -65.47 -38.11 -4.54
C TRP A 91 -66.52 -38.82 -5.40
N ILE A 92 -66.36 -38.75 -6.72
CA ILE A 92 -67.30 -39.35 -7.70
C ILE A 92 -67.07 -40.86 -7.85
N SER A 93 -65.84 -41.34 -7.66
CA SER A 93 -65.52 -42.76 -7.82
C SER A 93 -66.07 -43.61 -6.67
N THR A 94 -66.62 -44.78 -7.02
CA THR A 94 -67.08 -45.83 -6.12
C THR A 94 -66.16 -47.06 -6.11
N GLN A 95 -65.17 -47.11 -7.00
CA GLN A 95 -64.25 -48.24 -7.12
C GLN A 95 -63.03 -48.05 -6.22
N ALA A 96 -62.83 -48.96 -5.26
CA ALA A 96 -61.74 -48.88 -4.28
C ALA A 96 -60.35 -48.73 -4.93
N GLY A 97 -60.06 -49.47 -6.00
CA GLY A 97 -58.77 -49.38 -6.71
C GLY A 97 -58.50 -48.01 -7.34
N VAL A 98 -59.52 -47.39 -7.95
CA VAL A 98 -59.41 -46.05 -8.57
C VAL A 98 -59.23 -44.99 -7.48
N ILE A 99 -59.98 -45.09 -6.40
CA ILE A 99 -59.88 -44.18 -5.25
C ILE A 99 -58.46 -44.23 -4.67
N LEU A 100 -57.88 -45.41 -4.51
CA LEU A 100 -56.52 -45.59 -3.98
C LEU A 100 -55.45 -44.95 -4.87
N VAL A 101 -55.48 -45.22 -6.17
CA VAL A 101 -54.50 -44.63 -7.11
C VAL A 101 -54.63 -43.11 -7.13
N VAL A 102 -55.86 -42.59 -7.22
CA VAL A 102 -56.13 -41.14 -7.24
C VAL A 102 -55.72 -40.47 -5.92
N ALA A 103 -56.01 -41.10 -4.77
CA ALA A 103 -55.58 -40.62 -3.46
C ALA A 103 -54.06 -40.58 -3.31
N THR A 104 -53.36 -41.62 -3.78
CA THR A 104 -51.89 -41.70 -3.76
C THR A 104 -51.28 -40.56 -4.56
N ILE A 105 -51.75 -40.39 -5.79
CA ILE A 105 -51.26 -39.37 -6.71
C ILE A 105 -51.58 -37.96 -6.18
N ALA A 106 -52.76 -37.77 -5.58
CA ALA A 106 -53.15 -36.50 -4.97
C ALA A 106 -52.26 -36.13 -3.79
N LEU A 107 -51.94 -37.10 -2.92
CA LEU A 107 -51.08 -36.89 -1.77
C LEU A 107 -49.63 -36.60 -2.15
N ILE A 108 -49.06 -37.35 -3.11
CA ILE A 108 -47.70 -37.11 -3.60
C ILE A 108 -47.63 -35.73 -4.25
N SER A 109 -48.58 -35.39 -5.11
CA SER A 109 -48.63 -34.10 -5.80
C SER A 109 -48.81 -32.93 -4.82
N ALA A 110 -49.69 -33.07 -3.83
CA ALA A 110 -49.88 -32.09 -2.78
C ALA A 110 -48.64 -31.92 -1.90
N SER A 111 -47.96 -33.03 -1.54
CA SER A 111 -46.77 -33.01 -0.71
C SER A 111 -45.58 -32.31 -1.38
N ALA A 112 -45.47 -32.44 -2.71
CA ALA A 112 -44.38 -31.89 -3.49
C ALA A 112 -44.58 -30.42 -3.90
N LEU A 113 -45.82 -30.02 -4.19
CA LEU A 113 -46.06 -28.78 -4.94
C LEU A 113 -46.88 -27.74 -4.18
N LEU A 114 -47.48 -28.08 -3.04
CA LEU A 114 -48.38 -27.18 -2.32
C LEU A 114 -47.79 -26.66 -0.99
N PRO A 115 -48.22 -25.45 -0.56
CA PRO A 115 -47.97 -24.92 0.77
C PRO A 115 -48.42 -25.88 1.88
N SER A 116 -47.75 -25.84 3.04
CA SER A 116 -47.99 -26.80 4.13
C SER A 116 -49.45 -26.88 4.58
N TRP A 117 -50.17 -25.75 4.60
CA TRP A 117 -51.58 -25.74 4.98
C TRP A 117 -52.49 -26.41 3.95
N LEU A 118 -52.22 -26.24 2.65
CA LEU A 118 -52.97 -26.89 1.56
C LEU A 118 -52.69 -28.39 1.50
N PHE A 119 -51.46 -28.81 1.78
CA PHE A 119 -51.13 -30.22 1.93
C PHE A 119 -51.91 -30.87 3.06
N VAL A 120 -51.96 -30.24 4.25
CA VAL A 120 -52.73 -30.74 5.40
C VAL A 120 -54.21 -30.84 5.03
N LEU A 121 -54.77 -29.83 4.35
CA LEU A 121 -56.17 -29.87 3.90
C LEU A 121 -56.44 -31.04 2.95
N ALA A 122 -55.62 -31.21 1.90
CA ALA A 122 -55.73 -32.32 0.96
C ALA A 122 -55.61 -33.68 1.66
N TYR A 123 -54.69 -33.77 2.62
CA TYR A 123 -54.44 -34.97 3.41
C TYR A 123 -55.65 -35.35 4.26
N VAL A 124 -56.25 -34.38 4.96
CA VAL A 124 -57.46 -34.58 5.75
C VAL A 124 -58.63 -35.01 4.86
N ILE A 125 -58.81 -34.42 3.67
CA ILE A 125 -59.88 -34.80 2.74
C ILE A 125 -59.71 -36.25 2.27
N VAL A 126 -58.48 -36.65 1.89
CA VAL A 126 -58.19 -38.03 1.48
C VAL A 126 -58.45 -39.01 2.63
N LEU A 127 -58.01 -38.69 3.85
CA LEU A 127 -58.27 -39.54 5.03
C LEU A 127 -59.76 -39.63 5.36
N ALA A 128 -60.49 -38.52 5.35
CA ALA A 128 -61.93 -38.50 5.60
C ALA A 128 -62.68 -39.39 4.60
N ARG A 129 -62.29 -39.33 3.32
CA ARG A 129 -62.86 -40.21 2.30
C ARG A 129 -62.52 -41.68 2.53
N MET A 130 -61.31 -41.98 2.96
CA MET A 130 -60.89 -43.34 3.25
C MET A 130 -61.63 -43.94 4.46
N VAL A 131 -61.81 -43.17 5.53
CA VAL A 131 -62.62 -43.57 6.69
C VAL A 131 -64.05 -43.87 6.26
N LEU A 132 -64.63 -43.03 5.40
CA LEU A 132 -65.97 -43.26 4.86
C LEU A 132 -66.07 -44.57 4.07
N LEU A 133 -65.06 -44.90 3.26
CA LEU A 133 -65.01 -46.18 2.54
C LEU A 133 -64.88 -47.38 3.49
N THR A 134 -64.07 -47.26 4.54
CA THR A 134 -63.97 -48.29 5.58
C THR A 134 -65.32 -48.51 6.26
N LEU A 135 -66.06 -47.45 6.58
CA LEU A 135 -67.40 -47.57 7.19
C LEU A 135 -68.41 -48.26 6.26
N VAL A 136 -68.40 -47.91 4.96
CA VAL A 136 -69.27 -48.55 3.96
C VAL A 136 -68.93 -50.03 3.78
N SER A 137 -67.64 -50.36 3.69
CA SER A 137 -67.15 -51.74 3.54
C SER A 137 -67.37 -52.59 4.79
N TRP A 138 -67.44 -51.97 5.98
CA TRP A 138 -67.82 -52.65 7.22
C TRP A 138 -69.27 -53.11 7.13
N ASN A 139 -70.15 -52.22 6.68
CA ASN A 139 -71.57 -52.52 6.54
C ASN A 139 -71.85 -53.61 5.50
N SER A 140 -70.97 -53.80 4.51
CA SER A 140 -71.12 -54.84 3.48
C SER A 140 -70.55 -56.22 3.85
N SER A 141 -70.03 -56.42 5.08
CA SER A 141 -69.42 -57.68 5.55
C SER A 141 -68.18 -58.15 4.74
N ASP A 142 -67.58 -57.29 3.92
CA ASP A 142 -66.41 -57.61 3.08
C ASP A 142 -65.11 -57.42 3.87
N THR A 143 -64.68 -58.48 4.57
CA THR A 143 -63.48 -58.47 5.42
C THR A 143 -62.17 -58.38 4.63
N ALA A 144 -62.14 -58.92 3.41
CA ALA A 144 -60.99 -58.82 2.51
C ALA A 144 -60.84 -57.40 1.97
N GLY A 145 -61.95 -56.75 1.59
CA GLY A 145 -61.95 -55.33 1.18
C GLY A 145 -61.51 -54.40 2.30
N LEU A 146 -61.99 -54.62 3.54
CA LEU A 146 -61.63 -53.83 4.71
C LEU A 146 -60.13 -53.86 5.03
N THR A 147 -59.54 -55.05 5.07
CA THR A 147 -58.11 -55.23 5.38
C THR A 147 -57.23 -54.61 4.30
N PHE A 148 -57.62 -54.71 3.02
CA PHE A 148 -56.94 -54.05 1.92
C PHE A 148 -57.00 -52.52 2.00
N ILE A 149 -58.19 -51.94 2.29
CA ILE A 149 -58.36 -50.48 2.45
C ILE A 149 -57.52 -49.97 3.64
N LEU A 150 -57.57 -50.65 4.79
CA LEU A 150 -56.80 -50.26 5.97
C LEU A 150 -55.28 -50.36 5.75
N GLY A 151 -54.78 -51.43 5.13
CA GLY A 151 -53.36 -51.57 4.82
C GLY A 151 -52.85 -50.51 3.83
N MET A 152 -53.66 -50.20 2.81
CA MET A 152 -53.30 -49.17 1.84
C MET A 152 -53.37 -47.76 2.43
N THR A 153 -54.40 -47.42 3.21
CA THR A 153 -54.46 -46.11 3.88
C THR A 153 -53.26 -45.88 4.79
N PHE A 154 -52.84 -46.89 5.53
CA PHE A 154 -51.62 -46.84 6.34
C PHE A 154 -50.36 -46.62 5.49
N THR A 155 -50.26 -47.29 4.33
CA THR A 155 -49.14 -47.10 3.39
C THR A 155 -49.12 -45.68 2.82
N LEU A 156 -50.27 -45.11 2.47
CA LEU A 156 -50.40 -43.75 1.94
C LEU A 156 -50.06 -42.67 2.98
N VAL A 157 -50.44 -42.90 4.24
CA VAL A 157 -50.06 -42.06 5.38
C VAL A 157 -48.54 -41.98 5.49
N ILE A 158 -47.86 -43.14 5.44
CA ILE A 158 -46.40 -43.22 5.56
C ILE A 158 -45.71 -42.55 4.36
N ILE A 159 -46.11 -42.87 3.13
CA ILE A 159 -45.50 -42.31 1.92
C ILE A 159 -45.68 -40.80 1.86
N GLY A 160 -46.90 -40.28 2.13
CA GLY A 160 -47.17 -38.85 2.09
C GLY A 160 -46.38 -38.07 3.16
N PHE A 161 -46.31 -38.61 4.38
CA PHE A 161 -45.56 -38.00 5.48
C PHE A 161 -44.04 -38.05 5.23
N ALA A 162 -43.50 -39.21 4.87
CA ALA A 162 -42.07 -39.39 4.59
C ALA A 162 -41.61 -38.50 3.43
N THR A 163 -42.40 -38.42 2.35
CA THR A 163 -42.10 -37.55 1.20
C THR A 163 -42.07 -36.08 1.60
N ARG A 164 -43.04 -35.62 2.41
CA ARG A 164 -43.08 -34.23 2.89
C ARG A 164 -41.89 -33.89 3.80
N VAL A 165 -41.54 -34.79 4.72
CA VAL A 165 -40.37 -34.63 5.59
C VAL A 165 -39.10 -34.57 4.76
N PHE A 166 -38.93 -35.47 3.79
CA PHE A 166 -37.78 -35.47 2.88
C PHE A 166 -37.67 -34.17 2.09
N ILE A 167 -38.76 -33.69 1.47
CA ILE A 167 -38.76 -32.45 0.68
C ILE A 167 -38.41 -31.25 1.54
N ASN A 168 -39.02 -31.12 2.73
CA ASN A 168 -38.73 -30.01 3.64
C ASN A 168 -37.24 -30.04 4.07
N THR A 169 -36.72 -31.22 4.39
CA THR A 169 -35.33 -31.39 4.82
C THR A 169 -34.35 -31.10 3.68
N ALA A 170 -34.65 -31.58 2.46
CA ALA A 170 -33.87 -31.32 1.27
C ALA A 170 -33.84 -29.83 0.93
N GLN A 171 -35.00 -29.15 0.93
CA GLN A 171 -35.09 -27.71 0.67
C GLN A 171 -34.27 -26.89 1.68
N GLN A 172 -34.40 -27.20 2.97
CA GLN A 172 -33.62 -26.53 4.02
C GLN A 172 -32.10 -26.76 3.88
N THR A 173 -31.69 -27.98 3.49
CA THR A 173 -30.27 -28.32 3.30
C THR A 173 -29.69 -27.62 2.08
N THR A 174 -30.43 -27.58 0.97
CA THR A 174 -30.00 -26.88 -0.24
C THR A 174 -29.90 -25.38 -0.03
N GLU A 175 -30.87 -24.74 0.66
CA GLU A 175 -30.81 -23.32 0.97
C GLU A 175 -29.59 -22.96 1.83
N LYS A 176 -29.30 -23.76 2.86
CA LYS A 176 -28.10 -23.59 3.71
C LYS A 176 -26.81 -23.76 2.90
N SER A 177 -26.75 -24.78 2.05
CA SER A 177 -25.58 -25.04 1.20
C SER A 177 -25.32 -23.93 0.20
N THR A 178 -26.38 -23.39 -0.43
CA THR A 178 -26.27 -22.31 -1.41
C THR A 178 -25.77 -21.02 -0.76
N ARG A 179 -26.33 -20.64 0.41
CA ARG A 179 -25.85 -19.49 1.18
C ARG A 179 -24.39 -19.64 1.58
N THR A 180 -23.98 -20.83 2.03
CA THR A 180 -22.59 -21.11 2.40
C THR A 180 -21.64 -21.02 1.20
N ALA A 181 -22.05 -21.50 0.03
CA ALA A 181 -21.26 -21.37 -1.19
C ALA A 181 -21.13 -19.90 -1.64
N ASP A 182 -22.21 -19.11 -1.56
CA ASP A 182 -22.18 -17.68 -1.86
C ASP A 182 -21.27 -16.91 -0.91
N LEU A 183 -21.24 -17.32 0.36
CA LEU A 183 -20.37 -16.82 1.42
C LEU A 183 -18.89 -17.06 1.10
N LEU A 184 -18.55 -18.31 0.77
CA LEU A 184 -17.20 -18.73 0.44
C LEU A 184 -16.70 -18.01 -0.81
N ARG A 185 -17.57 -17.83 -1.81
CA ARG A 185 -17.26 -17.07 -3.03
C ARG A 185 -16.98 -15.60 -2.74
N ALA A 186 -17.82 -14.95 -1.93
CA ALA A 186 -17.61 -13.56 -1.52
C ALA A 186 -16.29 -13.39 -0.74
N THR A 187 -15.99 -14.34 0.15
CA THR A 187 -14.74 -14.36 0.90
C THR A 187 -13.52 -14.50 -0.04
N ALA A 188 -13.58 -15.40 -1.02
CA ALA A 188 -12.52 -15.60 -2.00
C ALA A 188 -12.29 -14.37 -2.89
N GLU A 189 -13.36 -13.67 -3.27
CA GLU A 189 -13.29 -12.46 -4.10
C GLU A 189 -12.74 -11.25 -3.33
N VAL A 190 -13.11 -11.07 -2.05
CA VAL A 190 -12.47 -10.11 -1.15
C VAL A 190 -10.97 -10.40 -1.01
N GLY A 191 -10.60 -11.68 -0.89
CA GLY A 191 -9.20 -12.10 -0.90
C GLY A 191 -8.46 -11.77 -2.20
N GLN A 192 -9.11 -11.84 -3.36
CA GLN A 192 -8.51 -11.45 -4.65
C GLN A 192 -8.36 -9.94 -4.82
N ILE A 193 -9.33 -9.14 -4.38
CA ILE A 193 -9.23 -7.67 -4.41
C ILE A 193 -8.08 -7.20 -3.52
N THR A 194 -7.96 -7.86 -2.36
CA THR A 194 -6.86 -7.68 -1.42
C THR A 194 -5.49 -7.92 -2.05
N ALA A 195 -5.38 -8.82 -3.02
CA ALA A 195 -4.12 -9.13 -3.69
C ALA A 195 -3.70 -8.09 -4.76
N ASN A 196 -4.65 -7.29 -5.28
CA ASN A 196 -4.42 -6.45 -6.47
C ASN A 196 -4.36 -4.93 -6.18
N LEU A 197 -4.76 -4.48 -4.99
CA LEU A 197 -4.76 -3.06 -4.62
C LEU A 197 -3.60 -2.75 -3.67
N LEU A 198 -2.67 -1.93 -4.16
CA LEU A 198 -1.44 -1.54 -3.46
C LEU A 198 -1.63 -0.31 -2.56
N LYS A 199 -2.76 0.40 -2.66
CA LYS A 199 -3.09 1.60 -1.88
C LYS A 199 -4.15 1.29 -0.83
N LEU A 200 -3.91 1.72 0.40
CA LEU A 200 -4.78 1.43 1.53
C LEU A 200 -6.20 2.00 1.35
N GLU A 201 -6.30 3.24 0.89
CA GLU A 201 -7.58 3.95 0.72
C GLU A 201 -8.46 3.30 -0.36
N ASP A 202 -7.85 2.90 -1.47
CA ASP A 202 -8.53 2.24 -2.58
C ASP A 202 -9.04 0.85 -2.17
N LEU A 203 -8.19 0.09 -1.45
CA LEU A 203 -8.56 -1.21 -0.92
C LEU A 203 -9.74 -1.11 0.05
N ALA A 204 -9.64 -0.21 1.03
CA ALA A 204 -10.67 0.02 2.03
C ALA A 204 -12.01 0.43 1.40
N SER A 205 -11.98 1.38 0.46
CA SER A 205 -13.16 1.87 -0.24
C SER A 205 -13.82 0.78 -1.08
N ARG A 206 -13.02 0.00 -1.82
CA ARG A 206 -13.56 -1.08 -2.65
C ARG A 206 -14.15 -2.21 -1.82
N ALA A 207 -13.52 -2.53 -0.69
CA ALA A 207 -13.99 -3.56 0.23
C ALA A 207 -15.37 -3.24 0.81
N VAL A 208 -15.56 -2.03 1.35
CA VAL A 208 -16.85 -1.66 1.98
C VAL A 208 -17.98 -1.62 0.95
N GLU A 209 -17.72 -1.15 -0.26
CA GLU A 209 -18.69 -1.13 -1.37
C GLU A 209 -19.10 -2.55 -1.77
N LEU A 210 -18.14 -3.48 -1.89
CA LEU A 210 -18.44 -4.88 -2.21
C LEU A 210 -19.25 -5.56 -1.11
N ILE A 211 -18.89 -5.36 0.16
CA ILE A 211 -19.62 -5.93 1.30
C ILE A 211 -21.06 -5.40 1.32
N ARG A 212 -21.26 -4.09 1.10
CA ARG A 212 -22.60 -3.51 1.00
C ARG A 212 -23.41 -4.14 -0.13
N ASP A 213 -22.85 -4.19 -1.34
CA ASP A 213 -23.59 -4.62 -2.53
C ASP A 213 -23.92 -6.12 -2.51
N ARG A 214 -22.98 -6.95 -2.05
CA ARG A 214 -23.15 -8.42 -2.03
C ARG A 214 -24.16 -8.88 -0.99
N PHE A 215 -24.20 -8.24 0.17
CA PHE A 215 -25.06 -8.62 1.28
C PHE A 215 -26.29 -7.70 1.42
N ALA A 216 -26.44 -6.72 0.53
CA ALA A 216 -27.52 -5.73 0.52
C ALA A 216 -27.69 -5.02 1.88
N PHE A 217 -26.57 -4.66 2.51
CA PHE A 217 -26.59 -3.90 3.76
C PHE A 217 -26.97 -2.45 3.52
N TYR A 218 -27.53 -1.80 4.55
CA TYR A 218 -27.89 -0.40 4.47
C TYR A 218 -26.65 0.48 4.35
N HIS A 219 -25.62 0.16 5.14
CA HIS A 219 -24.39 0.92 5.19
C HIS A 219 -23.24 0.07 5.73
N VAL A 220 -22.04 0.30 5.21
CA VAL A 220 -20.81 -0.37 5.66
C VAL A 220 -19.72 0.68 5.83
N GLN A 221 -18.95 0.56 6.90
CA GLN A 221 -17.84 1.47 7.22
C GLN A 221 -16.61 0.70 7.69
N LEU A 222 -15.44 1.30 7.48
CA LEU A 222 -14.17 0.78 7.92
C LEU A 222 -13.48 1.84 8.78
N PHE A 223 -13.13 1.45 9.99
CA PHE A 223 -12.36 2.27 10.92
C PHE A 223 -11.00 1.66 11.15
N LEU A 224 -9.95 2.49 11.17
CA LEU A 224 -8.60 2.09 11.61
C LEU A 224 -8.22 2.80 12.89
N VAL A 225 -7.61 2.06 13.81
CA VAL A 225 -7.10 2.58 15.07
C VAL A 225 -5.80 3.34 14.80
N ASP A 226 -5.68 4.55 15.36
CA ASP A 226 -4.46 5.33 15.31
C ASP A 226 -3.29 4.68 16.07
N GLU A 227 -2.07 5.17 15.85
CA GLU A 227 -0.87 4.57 16.48
C GLU A 227 -0.89 4.70 18.01
N ASP A 228 -1.46 5.80 18.52
CA ASP A 228 -1.64 6.05 19.96
C ASP A 228 -2.78 5.22 20.60
N ARG A 229 -3.55 4.49 19.79
CA ARG A 229 -4.76 3.73 20.18
C ARG A 229 -5.82 4.54 20.92
N LYS A 230 -5.90 5.85 20.65
CA LYS A 230 -6.89 6.76 21.22
C LYS A 230 -8.16 6.79 20.40
N TYR A 231 -8.03 6.80 19.07
CA TYR A 231 -9.16 6.98 18.17
C TYR A 231 -9.20 5.91 17.07
N ALA A 232 -10.40 5.39 16.84
CA ALA A 232 -10.76 4.67 15.63
C ALA A 232 -11.24 5.69 14.59
N ARG A 233 -10.45 5.92 13.54
CA ARG A 233 -10.72 6.91 12.50
C ARG A 233 -11.40 6.24 11.31
N LEU A 234 -12.44 6.87 10.78
CA LEU A 234 -13.10 6.41 9.57
C LEU A 234 -12.14 6.54 8.38
N VAL A 235 -11.90 5.43 7.67
CA VAL A 235 -11.02 5.39 6.48
C VAL A 235 -11.76 5.03 5.19
N ALA A 236 -12.91 4.38 5.30
CA ALA A 236 -13.80 4.13 4.18
C ALA A 236 -15.25 4.01 4.65
N SER A 237 -16.18 4.45 3.81
CA SER A 237 -17.61 4.39 4.11
C SER A 237 -18.42 4.48 2.83
N THR A 238 -19.54 3.75 2.79
CA THR A 238 -20.31 3.58 1.54
C THR A 238 -21.22 4.76 1.20
N GLY A 239 -21.29 5.12 -0.08
CA GLY A 239 -22.22 6.13 -0.61
C GLY A 239 -21.98 7.58 -0.14
N GLU A 240 -22.90 8.48 -0.48
CA GLU A 240 -22.77 9.93 -0.21
C GLU A 240 -22.70 10.30 1.28
N ILE A 241 -23.39 9.53 2.14
CA ILE A 241 -23.30 9.69 3.59
C ILE A 241 -21.88 9.42 4.06
N GLY A 242 -21.26 8.36 3.53
CA GLY A 242 -19.88 8.02 3.84
C GLY A 242 -18.90 9.10 3.44
N GLN A 243 -19.05 9.68 2.23
CA GLN A 243 -18.22 10.80 1.79
C GLN A 243 -18.31 12.00 2.74
N ARG A 244 -19.52 12.35 3.23
CA ARG A 244 -19.71 13.43 4.20
C ARG A 244 -19.06 13.12 5.56
N LEU A 245 -19.14 11.89 6.04
CA LEU A 245 -18.49 11.47 7.28
C LEU A 245 -16.96 11.49 7.15
N MET A 246 -16.43 11.07 6.02
CA MET A 246 -15.00 11.12 5.69
C MET A 246 -14.48 12.56 5.66
N GLN A 247 -15.17 13.48 4.98
CA GLN A 247 -14.79 14.91 4.92
C GLN A 247 -14.76 15.59 6.28
N ARG A 248 -15.60 15.14 7.23
CA ARG A 248 -15.62 15.65 8.61
C ARG A 248 -14.53 15.05 9.51
N GLY A 249 -13.73 14.12 9.01
CA GLY A 249 -12.73 13.41 9.80
C GLY A 249 -13.35 12.61 10.94
N HIS A 250 -14.49 11.96 10.67
CA HIS A 250 -15.24 11.23 11.69
C HIS A 250 -14.35 10.20 12.40
N ARG A 251 -14.38 10.24 13.73
CA ARG A 251 -13.57 9.38 14.60
C ARG A 251 -14.33 9.04 15.86
N ILE A 252 -14.11 7.84 16.36
CA ILE A 252 -14.70 7.32 17.59
C ILE A 252 -13.58 7.04 18.59
N THR A 253 -13.81 7.34 19.86
CA THR A 253 -12.82 7.05 20.91
C THR A 253 -12.80 5.55 21.19
N VAL A 254 -11.60 4.96 21.19
CA VAL A 254 -11.41 3.54 21.51
C VAL A 254 -11.86 3.28 22.96
N GLY A 255 -12.64 2.23 23.19
CA GLY A 255 -13.22 1.91 24.51
C GLY A 255 -14.38 2.81 24.95
N SER A 256 -14.89 3.68 24.08
CA SER A 256 -16.12 4.42 24.36
C SER A 256 -17.35 3.51 24.46
N GLN A 257 -18.43 4.03 25.05
CA GLN A 257 -19.74 3.39 25.09
C GLN A 257 -20.46 3.46 23.73
N SER A 258 -19.79 2.97 22.69
CA SER A 258 -20.31 2.82 21.33
C SER A 258 -19.97 1.43 20.81
N VAL A 259 -20.71 0.94 19.82
CA VAL A 259 -20.44 -0.37 19.18
C VAL A 259 -18.99 -0.43 18.68
N ILE A 260 -18.53 0.62 17.98
CA ILE A 260 -17.14 0.76 17.48
C ILE A 260 -16.11 0.91 18.60
N GLY A 261 -16.43 1.70 19.64
CA GLY A 261 -15.56 1.89 20.79
C GLY A 261 -15.27 0.58 21.51
N ARG A 262 -16.31 -0.24 21.73
CA ARG A 262 -16.15 -1.53 22.43
C ARG A 262 -15.40 -2.55 21.60
N VAL A 263 -15.75 -2.75 20.32
CA VAL A 263 -15.07 -3.75 19.47
C VAL A 263 -13.57 -3.45 19.34
N THR A 264 -13.19 -2.17 19.28
CA THR A 264 -11.79 -1.74 19.18
C THR A 264 -11.02 -1.88 20.50
N GLN A 265 -11.72 -2.02 21.62
CA GLN A 265 -11.14 -2.27 22.94
C GLN A 265 -10.98 -3.76 23.24
N ILE A 266 -12.02 -4.55 23.01
CA ILE A 266 -12.06 -5.97 23.44
C ILE A 266 -11.61 -6.95 22.36
N GLY A 267 -11.69 -6.57 21.07
CA GLY A 267 -11.27 -7.44 19.97
C GLY A 267 -12.24 -8.58 19.66
N GLU A 268 -13.50 -8.45 20.07
CA GLU A 268 -14.58 -9.41 19.83
C GLU A 268 -15.76 -8.73 19.13
N PRO A 269 -16.54 -9.43 18.29
CA PRO A 269 -17.72 -8.87 17.63
C PRO A 269 -18.72 -8.24 18.61
N VAL A 270 -19.18 -7.03 18.31
CA VAL A 270 -20.19 -6.32 19.10
C VAL A 270 -21.41 -6.05 18.24
N ILE A 271 -22.59 -6.36 18.76
CA ILE A 271 -23.86 -6.21 18.04
C ILE A 271 -24.88 -5.45 18.89
N ALA A 272 -25.48 -4.42 18.29
CA ALA A 272 -26.68 -3.77 18.77
C ALA A 272 -27.87 -4.31 17.95
N ARG A 273 -28.69 -5.19 18.55
CA ARG A 273 -29.80 -5.87 17.84
C ARG A 273 -31.00 -4.96 17.58
N ASP A 274 -31.20 -3.95 18.44
CA ASP A 274 -32.23 -2.92 18.29
C ASP A 274 -31.64 -1.59 18.75
N THR A 275 -31.23 -0.76 17.80
CA THR A 275 -30.55 0.54 18.07
C THR A 275 -31.41 1.52 18.86
N ASP A 276 -32.74 1.39 18.82
CA ASP A 276 -33.66 2.22 19.60
C ASP A 276 -33.62 1.89 21.11
N LYS A 277 -33.12 0.71 21.49
CA LYS A 277 -33.18 0.18 22.85
C LYS A 277 -31.82 -0.15 23.45
N ASP A 278 -30.82 -0.40 22.62
CA ASP A 278 -29.51 -0.83 23.08
C ASP A 278 -28.67 0.38 23.55
N PRO A 279 -28.28 0.46 24.83
CA PRO A 279 -27.52 1.58 25.35
C PRO A 279 -26.10 1.69 24.77
N ILE A 280 -25.60 0.65 24.09
CA ILE A 280 -24.31 0.67 23.41
C ILE A 280 -24.36 1.39 22.05
N HIS A 281 -25.55 1.62 21.50
CA HIS A 281 -25.69 2.32 20.23
C HIS A 281 -25.60 3.83 20.44
N THR A 282 -24.72 4.49 19.67
CA THR A 282 -24.67 5.95 19.60
C THR A 282 -25.21 6.38 18.25
N ALA A 283 -26.37 7.04 18.25
CA ALA A 283 -27.02 7.45 17.02
C ALA A 283 -26.15 8.43 16.20
N ASN A 284 -26.08 8.18 14.89
CA ASN A 284 -25.47 9.09 13.94
C ASN A 284 -26.57 9.77 13.13
N GLU A 285 -26.63 11.11 13.17
CA GLU A 285 -27.65 11.91 12.48
C GLU A 285 -27.73 11.63 10.97
N LEU A 286 -26.63 11.20 10.35
CA LEU A 286 -26.57 10.90 8.93
C LEU A 286 -27.06 9.48 8.59
N LEU A 287 -27.29 8.63 9.58
CA LEU A 287 -27.75 7.24 9.43
C LEU A 287 -29.03 6.98 10.25
N PRO A 288 -30.12 7.74 10.05
CA PRO A 288 -31.31 7.70 10.90
C PRO A 288 -32.13 6.40 10.76
N ASN A 289 -31.88 5.62 9.70
CA ASN A 289 -32.63 4.40 9.42
C ASN A 289 -31.97 3.14 9.98
N THR A 290 -30.86 3.27 10.71
CA THR A 290 -30.18 2.13 11.32
C THR A 290 -31.02 1.56 12.46
N ARG A 291 -31.40 0.29 12.33
CA ARG A 291 -32.21 -0.47 13.30
C ARG A 291 -31.43 -1.60 13.98
N SER A 292 -30.35 -2.05 13.38
CA SER A 292 -29.35 -2.92 14.02
C SER A 292 -27.97 -2.63 13.45
N GLU A 293 -26.95 -2.77 14.28
CA GLU A 293 -25.55 -2.47 13.98
C GLU A 293 -24.66 -3.62 14.46
N LEU A 294 -23.70 -4.02 13.64
CA LEU A 294 -22.70 -5.05 13.94
C LEU A 294 -21.32 -4.48 13.63
N ALA A 295 -20.44 -4.45 14.62
CA ALA A 295 -19.04 -4.17 14.39
C ALA A 295 -18.17 -5.39 14.67
N LEU A 296 -17.23 -5.61 13.76
CA LEU A 296 -16.32 -6.75 13.76
C LEU A 296 -14.90 -6.26 13.90
N PRO A 297 -14.07 -6.88 14.76
CA PRO A 297 -12.68 -6.49 14.93
C PRO A 297 -11.88 -6.84 13.68
N ILE A 298 -10.99 -5.92 13.29
CA ILE A 298 -9.97 -6.16 12.28
C ILE A 298 -8.67 -6.35 13.04
N VAL A 299 -8.15 -7.57 13.00
CA VAL A 299 -7.04 -8.01 13.85
C VAL A 299 -5.88 -8.49 12.98
N ASP A 300 -4.68 -8.01 13.31
CA ASP A 300 -3.42 -8.46 12.71
C ASP A 300 -2.51 -9.01 13.82
N GLY A 301 -2.32 -10.34 13.83
CA GLY A 301 -1.71 -11.04 14.96
C GLY A 301 -2.54 -10.86 16.24
N ASP A 302 -1.93 -10.32 17.29
CA ASP A 302 -2.60 -10.01 18.56
C ASP A 302 -3.10 -8.56 18.65
N ARG A 303 -2.94 -7.77 17.57
CA ARG A 303 -3.24 -6.34 17.57
C ARG A 303 -4.53 -6.05 16.83
N ILE A 304 -5.46 -5.38 17.52
CA ILE A 304 -6.65 -4.79 16.90
C ILE A 304 -6.21 -3.54 16.13
N ILE A 305 -6.30 -3.60 14.80
CA ILE A 305 -5.92 -2.52 13.90
C ILE A 305 -7.12 -1.68 13.43
N GLY A 306 -8.34 -2.15 13.66
CA GLY A 306 -9.54 -1.47 13.20
C GLY A 306 -10.84 -2.18 13.55
N ALA A 307 -11.93 -1.67 12.97
CA ALA A 307 -13.26 -2.26 13.02
C ALA A 307 -13.96 -2.15 11.67
N LEU A 308 -14.65 -3.22 11.27
CA LEU A 308 -15.59 -3.23 10.17
C LEU A 308 -17.00 -3.05 10.75
N ASP A 309 -17.66 -1.97 10.38
CA ASP A 309 -19.02 -1.65 10.82
C ASP A 309 -20.03 -1.98 9.72
N VAL A 310 -21.14 -2.60 10.10
CA VAL A 310 -22.22 -3.00 9.19
C VAL A 310 -23.56 -2.66 9.82
N GLN A 311 -24.40 -1.97 9.04
CA GLN A 311 -25.69 -1.46 9.50
C GLN A 311 -26.84 -1.99 8.67
N SER A 312 -27.99 -2.21 9.33
CA SER A 312 -29.23 -2.66 8.69
C SER A 312 -30.42 -1.80 9.07
N THR A 313 -31.37 -1.67 8.15
CA THR A 313 -32.68 -1.06 8.40
C THR A 313 -33.68 -2.00 9.07
N ARG A 314 -33.31 -3.28 9.28
CA ARG A 314 -34.12 -4.28 9.98
C ARG A 314 -33.57 -4.48 11.39
N ARG A 315 -34.46 -4.65 12.38
CA ARG A 315 -34.07 -5.10 13.72
C ARG A 315 -33.58 -6.55 13.67
N ASP A 316 -32.62 -6.88 14.52
CA ASP A 316 -32.04 -8.22 14.66
C ASP A 316 -31.64 -8.85 13.32
N ALA A 317 -31.01 -8.06 12.44
CA ALA A 317 -30.78 -8.48 11.05
C ALA A 317 -29.66 -9.52 10.87
N PHE A 318 -28.77 -9.68 11.86
CA PHE A 318 -27.54 -10.45 11.75
C PHE A 318 -27.66 -11.82 12.43
N THR A 319 -27.58 -12.87 11.62
CA THR A 319 -27.57 -14.25 12.13
C THR A 319 -26.15 -14.67 12.54
N PRO A 320 -25.98 -15.73 13.35
CA PRO A 320 -24.66 -16.24 13.70
C PRO A 320 -23.79 -16.61 12.48
N SER A 321 -24.41 -17.11 11.40
CA SER A 321 -23.71 -17.38 10.14
C SER A 321 -23.23 -16.12 9.44
N ASP A 322 -24.00 -15.03 9.50
CA ASP A 322 -23.60 -13.74 8.89
C ASP A 322 -22.41 -13.16 9.65
N ILE A 323 -22.44 -13.22 10.98
CA ILE A 323 -21.34 -12.75 11.84
C ILE A 323 -20.05 -13.53 11.53
N GLN A 324 -20.12 -14.86 11.44
CA GLN A 324 -18.95 -15.68 11.12
C GLN A 324 -18.38 -15.35 9.74
N ALA A 325 -19.24 -15.15 8.75
CA ALA A 325 -18.83 -14.77 7.40
C ALA A 325 -18.13 -13.42 7.33
N LEU A 326 -18.76 -12.41 7.94
CA LEU A 326 -18.25 -11.05 7.98
C LEU A 326 -16.95 -10.98 8.79
N GLN A 327 -16.79 -11.81 9.83
CA GLN A 327 -15.53 -11.94 10.54
C GLN A 327 -14.42 -12.50 9.65
N ILE A 328 -14.70 -13.52 8.84
CA ILE A 328 -13.70 -14.05 7.90
C ILE A 328 -13.30 -12.97 6.89
N MET A 329 -14.26 -12.20 6.38
CA MET A 329 -13.96 -11.05 5.50
C MET A 329 -13.14 -9.98 6.22
N ALA A 330 -13.48 -9.62 7.47
CA ALA A 330 -12.70 -8.69 8.27
C ALA A 330 -11.24 -9.16 8.48
N ASN A 331 -11.03 -10.45 8.68
CA ASN A 331 -9.69 -11.03 8.80
C ASN A 331 -8.90 -10.97 7.47
N GLN A 332 -9.57 -11.19 6.33
CA GLN A 332 -8.93 -11.02 5.01
C GLN A 332 -8.59 -9.54 4.75
N LEU A 333 -9.47 -8.62 5.13
CA LEU A 333 -9.20 -7.19 5.07
C LEU A 333 -8.02 -6.80 5.95
N ALA A 334 -7.90 -7.37 7.14
CA ALA A 334 -6.75 -7.12 8.01
C ALA A 334 -5.42 -7.45 7.29
N THR A 335 -5.37 -8.62 6.65
CA THR A 335 -4.21 -9.06 5.87
C THR A 335 -3.91 -8.10 4.71
N GLY A 336 -4.95 -7.64 4.00
CA GLY A 336 -4.80 -6.71 2.90
C GLY A 336 -4.32 -5.34 3.29
N LEU A 337 -4.92 -4.77 4.33
CA LEU A 337 -4.56 -3.47 4.88
C LEU A 337 -3.11 -3.49 5.39
N ARG A 338 -2.67 -4.59 6.02
CA ARG A 338 -1.28 -4.77 6.40
C ARG A 338 -0.36 -4.74 5.19
N ASN A 339 -0.67 -5.50 4.15
CA ASN A 339 0.15 -5.57 2.95
C ASN A 339 0.23 -4.21 2.22
N ALA A 340 -0.89 -3.51 2.08
CA ALA A 340 -0.94 -2.17 1.50
C ALA A 340 -0.09 -1.17 2.31
N ARG A 341 -0.21 -1.19 3.64
CA ARG A 341 0.58 -0.34 4.53
C ARG A 341 2.08 -0.61 4.42
N LEU A 342 2.49 -1.88 4.40
CA LEU A 342 3.89 -2.27 4.24
C LEU A 342 4.45 -1.79 2.89
N PHE A 343 3.66 -1.91 1.83
CA PHE A 343 4.06 -1.46 0.51
C PHE A 343 4.23 0.06 0.44
N GLU A 344 3.28 0.84 0.99
CA GLU A 344 3.37 2.30 1.07
C GLU A 344 4.60 2.75 1.87
N GLN A 345 4.89 2.10 3.00
CA GLN A 345 6.09 2.36 3.80
C GLN A 345 7.37 2.08 3.02
N GLN A 346 7.43 0.94 2.31
CA GLN A 346 8.59 0.59 1.49
C GLN A 346 8.79 1.59 0.35
N ALA A 347 7.72 2.00 -0.33
CA ALA A 347 7.79 3.01 -1.40
C ALA A 347 8.30 4.35 -0.87
N SER A 348 7.82 4.79 0.30
CA SER A 348 8.29 6.02 0.96
C SER A 348 9.78 5.93 1.34
N ASN A 349 10.22 4.81 1.93
CA ASN A 349 11.62 4.59 2.27
C ASN A 349 12.54 4.62 1.05
N VAL A 350 12.11 4.04 -0.07
CA VAL A 350 12.87 4.10 -1.33
C VAL A 350 13.01 5.54 -1.82
N GLN A 351 11.94 6.34 -1.77
CA GLN A 351 11.99 7.75 -2.16
C GLN A 351 12.93 8.57 -1.26
N VAL A 352 12.87 8.36 0.06
CA VAL A 352 13.77 9.03 1.02
C VAL A 352 15.23 8.65 0.76
N ASN A 353 15.51 7.36 0.56
CA ASN A 353 16.86 6.89 0.25
C ASN A 353 17.40 7.44 -1.07
N GLN A 354 16.56 7.52 -2.11
CA GLN A 354 16.95 8.13 -3.39
C GLN A 354 17.29 9.61 -3.23
N ARG A 355 16.50 10.35 -2.47
CA ARG A 355 16.77 11.77 -2.18
C ARG A 355 18.10 11.94 -1.45
N LEU A 356 18.33 11.13 -0.42
CA LEU A 356 19.57 11.17 0.36
C LEU A 356 20.80 10.84 -0.50
N LEU A 357 20.70 9.89 -1.42
CA LEU A 357 21.79 9.55 -2.34
C LEU A 357 22.14 10.69 -3.29
N LEU A 358 21.13 11.43 -3.78
CA LEU A 358 21.35 12.59 -4.64
C LEU A 358 22.04 13.72 -3.86
N GLU A 359 21.55 14.02 -2.65
CA GLU A 359 22.14 15.02 -1.76
C GLU A 359 23.59 14.69 -1.37
N THR A 360 23.85 13.42 -1.04
CA THR A 360 25.21 12.95 -0.73
C THR A 360 26.15 13.14 -1.93
N ARG A 361 25.68 12.82 -3.15
CA ARG A 361 26.47 13.01 -4.37
C ARG A 361 26.77 14.48 -4.65
N THR A 362 25.82 15.38 -4.44
CA THR A 362 26.05 16.82 -4.62
C THR A 362 27.04 17.36 -3.59
N ASN A 363 26.88 16.96 -2.32
CA ASN A 363 27.78 17.39 -1.25
C ASN A 363 29.21 16.90 -1.47
N LEU A 364 29.39 15.65 -1.91
CA LEU A 364 30.72 15.11 -2.24
C LEU A 364 31.39 15.88 -3.38
N ARG A 365 30.66 16.22 -4.44
CA ARG A 365 31.19 17.03 -5.54
C ARG A 365 31.61 18.41 -5.07
N GLU A 366 30.81 19.03 -4.20
CA GLU A 366 31.13 20.35 -3.66
C GLU A 366 32.36 20.31 -2.75
N ILE A 367 32.49 19.32 -1.87
CA ILE A 367 33.69 19.11 -1.06
C ILE A 367 34.92 18.89 -1.95
N GLN A 368 34.82 18.07 -2.99
CA GLN A 368 35.92 17.84 -3.93
C GLN A 368 36.33 19.13 -4.65
N ARG A 369 35.36 19.91 -5.13
CA ARG A 369 35.58 21.20 -5.79
C ARG A 369 36.26 22.20 -4.86
N LEU A 370 35.77 22.33 -3.62
CA LEU A 370 36.35 23.20 -2.61
C LEU A 370 37.77 22.77 -2.24
N ASN A 371 38.00 21.46 -2.08
CA ASN A 371 39.33 20.93 -1.79
C ASN A 371 40.34 21.21 -2.90
N SER A 372 39.95 21.07 -4.19
CA SER A 372 40.87 21.40 -5.29
C SER A 372 41.15 22.91 -5.33
N GLN A 373 40.13 23.76 -5.16
CA GLN A 373 40.31 25.21 -5.09
C GLN A 373 41.22 25.65 -3.94
N LEU A 374 41.04 25.09 -2.75
CA LEU A 374 41.88 25.38 -1.59
C LEU A 374 43.32 24.90 -1.81
N SER A 375 43.50 23.70 -2.35
CA SER A 375 44.82 23.20 -2.70
C SER A 375 45.52 24.08 -3.74
N LYS A 376 44.82 24.47 -4.82
CA LYS A 376 45.37 25.39 -5.82
C LYS A 376 45.82 26.69 -5.18
N LYS A 377 44.94 27.34 -4.42
CA LYS A 377 45.25 28.61 -3.76
C LYS A 377 46.45 28.48 -2.81
N ALA A 378 46.47 27.45 -1.97
CA ALA A 378 47.56 27.24 -1.02
C ALA A 378 48.92 27.03 -1.71
N TRP A 379 48.93 26.39 -2.87
CA TRP A 379 50.12 26.24 -3.69
C TRP A 379 50.51 27.53 -4.41
N GLU A 380 49.55 28.30 -4.93
CA GLU A 380 49.80 29.64 -5.50
C GLU A 380 50.41 30.59 -4.46
N ASP A 381 49.86 30.62 -3.24
CA ASP A 381 50.36 31.46 -2.13
C ASP A 381 51.79 31.05 -1.74
N TYR A 382 52.02 29.74 -1.51
CA TYR A 382 53.34 29.21 -1.13
C TYR A 382 54.42 29.44 -2.20
N LEU A 383 54.08 29.25 -3.48
CA LEU A 383 55.00 29.48 -4.59
C LEU A 383 55.22 30.98 -4.85
N GLY A 384 54.26 31.84 -4.51
CA GLY A 384 54.34 33.29 -4.67
C GLY A 384 55.18 34.00 -3.61
N GLU A 385 55.22 33.50 -2.37
CA GLU A 385 56.04 34.08 -1.28
C GLU A 385 57.54 33.76 -1.41
N LYS A 386 57.89 32.63 -2.05
CA LYS A 386 59.28 32.22 -2.24
C LYS A 386 59.83 32.79 -3.56
N ASP A 387 60.54 33.91 -3.46
CA ASP A 387 61.19 34.64 -4.56
C ASP A 387 62.41 33.88 -5.20
N SER A 388 62.51 32.55 -5.02
CA SER A 388 63.67 31.77 -5.46
C SER A 388 63.31 30.37 -5.96
N HIS A 389 63.52 30.17 -7.27
CA HIS A 389 63.73 28.92 -8.02
C HIS A 389 62.91 27.68 -7.62
N GLN A 390 61.83 27.44 -8.37
CA GLN A 390 60.79 26.43 -8.08
C GLN A 390 61.07 25.02 -8.65
N GLY A 391 62.29 24.74 -9.12
CA GLY A 391 62.63 23.47 -9.77
C GLY A 391 64.11 23.11 -9.72
N ILE A 392 64.41 21.84 -10.01
CA ILE A 392 65.76 21.29 -10.10
C ILE A 392 65.92 20.67 -11.48
N ILE A 393 67.02 20.99 -12.16
CA ILE A 393 67.44 20.32 -13.40
C ILE A 393 68.67 19.46 -13.11
N LEU A 394 68.65 18.22 -13.62
CA LEU A 394 69.80 17.33 -13.60
C LEU A 394 70.56 17.47 -14.92
N MET A 395 71.75 18.06 -14.87
CA MET A 395 72.70 18.09 -15.97
C MET A 395 73.73 16.96 -15.80
N PRO A 396 74.47 16.56 -16.86
CA PRO A 396 75.41 15.43 -16.79
C PRO A 396 76.44 15.51 -15.66
N ASN A 397 76.80 16.71 -15.20
CA ASN A 397 77.83 16.93 -14.18
C ASN A 397 77.37 17.78 -12.98
N ALA A 398 76.10 18.19 -12.90
CA ALA A 398 75.62 19.09 -11.85
C ALA A 398 74.09 19.01 -11.67
N MET A 399 73.62 19.28 -10.46
CA MET A 399 72.22 19.67 -10.20
C MET A 399 72.17 21.18 -10.02
N GLU A 400 71.35 21.83 -10.82
CA GLU A 400 71.16 23.28 -10.76
C GLU A 400 69.70 23.60 -10.43
N SER A 401 69.50 24.70 -9.71
CA SER A 401 68.15 25.21 -9.48
C SER A 401 67.70 25.96 -10.73
N PHE A 402 66.59 25.54 -11.32
CA PHE A 402 66.17 25.97 -12.65
C PHE A 402 64.65 26.10 -12.71
N ALA A 403 64.17 27.20 -13.31
CA ALA A 403 62.77 27.60 -13.28
C ALA A 403 62.07 27.65 -14.66
N ALA A 404 62.77 27.39 -15.76
CA ALA A 404 62.17 27.51 -17.09
C ALA A 404 61.35 26.27 -17.46
N TRP A 405 60.16 26.50 -18.00
CA TRP A 405 59.26 25.46 -18.51
C TRP A 405 59.61 25.09 -19.95
N THR A 406 59.68 23.79 -20.24
CA THR A 406 59.85 23.26 -21.60
C THR A 406 58.50 23.11 -22.31
N PRO A 407 58.48 23.08 -23.65
CA PRO A 407 57.26 22.81 -24.43
C PRO A 407 56.56 21.50 -24.02
N GLU A 408 57.32 20.45 -23.73
CA GLU A 408 56.85 19.14 -23.33
C GLU A 408 56.17 19.18 -21.96
N MET A 409 56.78 19.86 -20.99
CA MET A 409 56.17 20.11 -19.67
C MET A 409 54.88 20.93 -19.78
N MET A 410 54.86 21.97 -20.63
CA MET A 410 53.66 22.77 -20.87
C MET A 410 52.53 21.94 -21.51
N GLN A 411 52.85 21.05 -22.45
CA GLN A 411 51.85 20.16 -23.05
C GLN A 411 51.32 19.13 -22.06
N ALA A 412 52.19 18.56 -21.22
CA ALA A 412 51.79 17.57 -20.22
C ALA A 412 50.86 18.17 -19.14
N THR A 413 51.17 19.40 -18.70
CA THR A 413 50.38 20.14 -17.71
C THR A 413 49.07 20.68 -18.27
N THR A 414 49.09 21.28 -19.46
CA THR A 414 47.88 21.81 -20.12
C THR A 414 46.85 20.71 -20.38
N ASN A 415 47.31 19.53 -20.80
CA ASN A 415 46.43 18.40 -21.09
C ASN A 415 46.17 17.48 -19.88
N GLN A 416 46.84 17.74 -18.74
CA GLN A 416 46.83 16.88 -17.54
C GLN A 416 47.10 15.40 -17.84
N ARG A 417 47.96 15.12 -18.81
CA ARG A 417 48.29 13.76 -19.26
C ARG A 417 49.76 13.69 -19.63
N PRO A 418 50.40 12.50 -19.56
CA PRO A 418 51.76 12.33 -20.04
C PRO A 418 51.89 12.77 -21.50
N PHE A 419 52.99 13.45 -21.81
CA PHE A 419 53.37 13.82 -23.16
C PHE A 419 54.74 13.24 -23.48
N THR A 420 54.88 12.67 -24.67
CA THR A 420 56.14 12.04 -25.11
C THR A 420 56.48 12.54 -26.50
N HIS A 421 57.73 12.98 -26.66
CA HIS A 421 58.31 13.39 -27.93
C HIS A 421 59.65 12.68 -28.15
N GLN A 422 60.00 12.42 -29.42
CA GLN A 422 61.28 11.83 -29.79
C GLN A 422 62.14 12.94 -30.40
N ALA A 423 63.24 13.29 -29.75
CA ALA A 423 64.18 14.34 -30.16
C ALA A 423 65.61 13.80 -30.14
N ASP A 424 66.39 14.03 -31.21
CA ASP A 424 67.79 13.61 -31.35
C ASP A 424 68.09 12.15 -30.97
N GLY A 425 67.17 11.24 -31.31
CA GLY A 425 67.32 9.81 -31.04
C GLY A 425 67.07 9.39 -29.59
N LYS A 426 66.53 10.30 -28.76
CA LYS A 426 66.15 10.06 -27.36
C LYS A 426 64.68 10.37 -27.13
N GLN A 427 64.09 9.67 -26.17
CA GLN A 427 62.69 9.86 -25.79
C GLN A 427 62.59 10.88 -24.66
N VAL A 428 62.01 12.05 -24.94
CA VAL A 428 61.65 13.04 -23.91
C VAL A 428 60.22 12.76 -23.46
N THR A 429 60.05 12.48 -22.17
CA THR A 429 58.75 12.22 -21.56
C THR A 429 58.50 13.20 -20.44
N ALA A 430 57.40 13.93 -20.51
CA ALA A 430 56.93 14.81 -19.47
C ALA A 430 55.62 14.27 -18.86
N VAL A 431 55.52 14.27 -17.53
CA VAL A 431 54.31 13.92 -16.78
C VAL A 431 53.92 15.04 -15.83
N PRO A 432 52.63 15.38 -15.73
CA PRO A 432 52.17 16.38 -14.78
C PRO A 432 52.20 15.85 -13.34
N ILE A 433 52.56 16.72 -12.41
CA ILE A 433 52.41 16.49 -10.96
C ILE A 433 51.02 17.00 -10.59
N VAL A 434 50.08 16.09 -10.32
CA VAL A 434 48.68 16.45 -10.07
C VAL A 434 48.27 16.07 -8.65
N LEU A 435 47.76 17.03 -7.90
CA LEU A 435 47.21 16.84 -6.56
C LEU A 435 45.74 17.24 -6.55
N ARG A 436 44.86 16.30 -6.19
CA ARG A 436 43.41 16.54 -6.07
C ARG A 436 42.76 17.19 -7.31
N GLY A 437 43.30 16.92 -8.50
CA GLY A 437 42.81 17.44 -9.79
C GLY A 437 43.46 18.76 -10.23
N GLU A 438 44.33 19.34 -9.40
CA GLU A 438 45.09 20.54 -9.73
C GLU A 438 46.52 20.18 -10.13
N VAL A 439 47.03 20.87 -11.14
CA VAL A 439 48.41 20.69 -11.61
C VAL A 439 49.32 21.56 -10.76
N LEU A 440 50.28 20.93 -10.07
CA LEU A 440 51.28 21.60 -9.26
C LEU A 440 52.57 21.88 -10.05
N GLY A 441 52.89 21.03 -11.03
CA GLY A 441 54.18 21.01 -11.70
C GLY A 441 54.25 19.97 -12.81
N ALA A 442 55.46 19.74 -13.33
CA ALA A 442 55.75 18.63 -14.22
C ALA A 442 57.12 18.02 -13.91
N ILE A 443 57.28 16.75 -14.25
CA ILE A 443 58.58 16.07 -14.30
C ILE A 443 58.85 15.74 -15.75
N GLU A 444 60.03 16.09 -16.23
CA GLU A 444 60.53 15.74 -17.55
C GLU A 444 61.77 14.86 -17.42
N ILE A 445 61.83 13.79 -18.23
CA ILE A 445 62.99 12.92 -18.34
C ILE A 445 63.28 12.68 -19.82
N GLU A 446 64.54 12.86 -20.18
CA GLU A 446 65.12 12.42 -21.44
C GLU A 446 65.78 11.05 -21.24
N ALA A 447 65.18 9.99 -21.80
CA ALA A 447 65.65 8.62 -21.65
C ALA A 447 66.16 8.06 -22.98
N GLY A 448 67.31 7.37 -22.93
CA GLY A 448 67.90 6.64 -24.06
C GLY A 448 67.59 5.15 -24.06
N ASP A 449 67.72 4.48 -22.90
CA ASP A 449 67.67 3.00 -22.80
C ASP A 449 66.29 2.45 -22.42
N VAL A 450 65.51 3.19 -21.62
CA VAL A 450 64.17 2.81 -21.18
C VAL A 450 63.17 3.62 -22.00
N THR A 451 62.35 2.95 -22.80
CA THR A 451 61.42 3.59 -23.75
C THR A 451 60.03 2.97 -23.66
N GLY A 452 59.03 3.67 -24.20
CA GLY A 452 57.66 3.16 -24.29
C GLY A 452 56.81 3.33 -23.02
N SER A 453 55.85 2.43 -22.83
CA SER A 453 54.82 2.49 -21.77
C SER A 453 55.38 2.42 -20.35
N ASP A 454 56.42 1.61 -20.15
CA ASP A 454 56.94 1.29 -18.82
C ASP A 454 57.60 2.51 -18.16
N LEU A 455 58.26 3.36 -18.96
CA LEU A 455 58.80 4.64 -18.50
C LEU A 455 57.69 5.58 -18.04
N VAL A 456 56.62 5.69 -18.85
CA VAL A 456 55.49 6.59 -18.55
C VAL A 456 54.81 6.17 -17.25
N GLU A 457 54.51 4.88 -17.06
CA GLU A 457 53.88 4.36 -15.83
C GLU A 457 54.75 4.63 -14.60
N MET A 458 56.07 4.41 -14.70
CA MET A 458 57.00 4.67 -13.61
C MET A 458 57.08 6.16 -13.28
N MET A 459 57.18 7.02 -14.30
CA MET A 459 57.19 8.47 -14.13
C MET A 459 55.88 8.99 -13.53
N GLN A 460 54.73 8.45 -13.94
CA GLN A 460 53.43 8.79 -13.35
C GLN A 460 53.36 8.41 -11.87
N ALA A 461 53.83 7.21 -11.50
CA ALA A 461 53.88 6.79 -10.10
C ALA A 461 54.80 7.69 -9.27
N VAL A 462 55.96 8.09 -9.81
CA VAL A 462 56.86 9.05 -9.18
C VAL A 462 56.19 10.41 -9.03
N ALA A 463 55.58 10.95 -10.08
CA ALA A 463 54.87 12.23 -10.04
C ALA A 463 53.72 12.24 -9.01
N GLN A 464 52.99 11.13 -8.89
CA GLN A 464 51.90 10.99 -7.92
C GLN A 464 52.39 10.97 -6.47
N ASN A 465 53.45 10.22 -6.18
CA ASN A 465 54.07 10.20 -4.86
C ASN A 465 54.73 11.55 -4.53
N LEU A 466 55.33 12.20 -5.54
CA LEU A 466 55.93 13.51 -5.39
C LEU A 466 54.88 14.56 -5.05
N ALA A 467 53.71 14.55 -5.71
CA ALA A 467 52.61 15.48 -5.41
C ALA A 467 52.20 15.43 -3.92
N ILE A 468 52.06 14.21 -3.36
CA ILE A 468 51.68 14.00 -1.95
C ILE A 468 52.81 14.43 -1.01
N SER A 469 54.05 14.10 -1.36
CA SER A 469 55.22 14.41 -0.53
C SER A 469 55.51 15.91 -0.50
N LEU A 470 55.35 16.59 -1.63
CA LEU A 470 55.45 18.04 -1.76
C LEU A 470 54.38 18.74 -0.92
N ASP A 471 53.13 18.27 -0.94
CA ASP A 471 52.06 18.88 -0.11
C ASP A 471 52.32 18.67 1.38
N SER A 472 52.83 17.50 1.75
CA SER A 472 53.21 17.20 3.13
C SER A 472 54.39 18.08 3.59
N ALA A 473 55.40 18.28 2.75
CA ALA A 473 56.53 19.14 3.04
C ALA A 473 56.10 20.61 3.17
N ARG A 474 55.27 21.10 2.24
CA ARG A 474 54.69 22.44 2.28
C ARG A 474 53.92 22.68 3.58
N LEU A 475 53.02 21.77 3.94
CA LEU A 475 52.24 21.85 5.17
C LEU A 475 53.11 21.82 6.43
N PHE A 476 54.21 21.07 6.40
CA PHE A 476 55.14 21.01 7.52
C PHE A 476 55.93 22.32 7.67
N GLU A 477 56.41 22.89 6.57
CA GLU A 477 57.07 24.20 6.58
C GLU A 477 56.12 25.30 7.07
N GLU A 478 54.90 25.35 6.54
CA GLU A 478 53.85 26.30 6.96
C GLU A 478 53.53 26.16 8.46
N ALA A 479 53.46 24.93 8.97
CA ALA A 479 53.27 24.67 10.40
C ALA A 479 54.47 25.12 11.24
N GLN A 480 55.70 24.95 10.77
CA GLN A 480 56.90 25.43 11.46
C GLN A 480 56.97 26.95 11.51
N GLU A 481 56.68 27.63 10.40
CA GLU A 481 56.65 29.09 10.33
C GLU A 481 55.58 29.66 11.26
N THR A 482 54.39 29.05 11.25
CA THR A 482 53.29 29.42 12.14
C THR A 482 53.69 29.24 13.61
N ALA A 483 54.28 28.10 13.98
CA ALA A 483 54.74 27.84 15.34
C ALA A 483 55.86 28.81 15.78
N ALA A 484 56.80 29.12 14.87
CA ALA A 484 57.85 30.10 15.15
C ALA A 484 57.28 31.50 15.37
N GLN A 485 56.25 31.87 14.59
CA GLN A 485 55.55 33.15 14.76
C GLN A 485 54.81 33.22 16.10
N GLU A 486 54.08 32.17 16.48
CA GLU A 486 53.40 32.10 17.77
C GLU A 486 54.39 32.17 18.94
N GLN A 487 55.51 31.45 18.86
CA GLN A 487 56.55 31.50 19.89
C GLN A 487 57.14 32.91 20.03
N ARG A 488 57.37 33.62 18.90
CA ARG A 488 57.80 35.03 18.91
C ARG A 488 56.77 35.92 19.62
N ILE A 489 55.49 35.80 19.28
CA ILE A 489 54.41 36.59 19.88
C ILE A 489 54.29 36.32 21.39
N ASN A 490 54.37 35.05 21.81
CA ASN A 490 54.28 34.66 23.22
C ASN A 490 55.47 35.22 24.02
N THR A 491 56.69 35.12 23.48
CA THR A 491 57.89 35.66 24.13
C THR A 491 57.77 37.17 24.36
N ILE A 492 57.27 37.90 23.35
CA ILE A 492 57.02 39.34 23.46
C ILE A 492 55.94 39.63 24.53
N SER A 493 54.88 38.83 24.57
CA SER A 493 53.79 38.98 25.56
C SER A 493 54.25 38.72 26.99
N GLU A 494 55.13 37.74 27.21
CA GLU A 494 55.75 37.47 28.51
C GLU A 494 56.67 38.61 28.96
N ALA A 495 57.46 39.17 28.04
CA ALA A 495 58.26 40.36 28.31
C ALA A 495 57.38 41.57 28.68
N TYR A 496 56.25 41.76 27.98
CA TYR A 496 55.28 42.81 28.32
C TYR A 496 54.68 42.63 29.72
N GLN A 497 54.32 41.41 30.12
CA GLN A 497 53.71 41.14 31.42
C GLN A 497 54.69 41.26 32.59
N SER A 498 56.00 41.09 32.35
CA SER A 498 57.04 41.17 33.38
C SER A 498 57.61 42.59 33.58
N ALA A 499 57.22 43.56 32.75
CA ALA A 499 57.71 44.93 32.85
C ALA A 499 57.20 45.63 34.12
N ALA A 500 58.12 46.20 34.90
CA ALA A 500 57.82 46.86 36.17
C ALA A 500 57.53 48.36 36.03
N SER A 501 57.70 48.94 34.83
CA SER A 501 57.51 50.37 34.57
C SER A 501 57.11 50.69 33.13
N VAL A 502 56.56 51.89 32.91
CA VAL A 502 56.21 52.39 31.57
C VAL A 502 57.46 52.50 30.68
N ASP A 503 58.60 52.94 31.22
CA ASP A 503 59.85 53.06 30.44
C ASP A 503 60.37 51.70 29.97
N GLU A 504 60.23 50.66 30.80
CA GLU A 504 60.60 49.28 30.45
C GLU A 504 59.69 48.71 29.36
N LEU A 505 58.37 48.94 29.43
CA LEU A 505 57.42 48.59 28.37
C LEU A 505 57.78 49.25 27.04
N LEU A 506 58.11 50.54 27.05
CA LEU A 506 58.50 51.28 25.84
C LEU A 506 59.78 50.72 25.22
N LYS A 507 60.75 50.33 26.04
CA LYS A 507 62.00 49.72 25.60
C LYS A 507 61.77 48.33 24.99
N ILE A 508 61.02 47.47 25.67
CA ILE A 508 60.63 46.13 25.18
C ILE A 508 59.87 46.25 23.85
N THR A 509 58.96 47.23 23.74
CA THR A 509 58.22 47.51 22.50
C THR A 509 59.17 47.86 21.35
N MET A 510 60.13 48.75 21.59
CA MET A 510 61.08 49.19 20.55
C MET A 510 62.02 48.04 20.12
N GLU A 511 62.49 47.24 21.08
CA GLU A 511 63.32 46.06 20.82
C GLU A 511 62.54 45.00 20.02
N ALA A 512 61.30 44.71 20.41
CA ALA A 512 60.42 43.78 19.71
C ALA A 512 60.12 44.25 18.28
N LEU A 513 59.83 45.53 18.06
CA LEU A 513 59.57 46.10 16.73
C LEU A 513 60.82 46.11 15.84
N SER A 514 61.99 46.45 16.40
CA SER A 514 63.25 46.41 15.67
C SER A 514 63.59 44.98 15.22
N GLN A 515 63.47 43.99 16.11
CA GLN A 515 63.75 42.59 15.80
C GLN A 515 62.73 41.97 14.83
N THR A 516 61.44 42.32 14.96
CA THR A 516 60.38 41.70 14.16
C THR A 516 60.26 42.30 12.77
N LEU A 517 60.42 43.63 12.64
CA LEU A 517 60.24 44.34 11.37
C LEU A 517 61.57 44.67 10.68
N GLY A 518 62.71 44.29 11.28
CA GLY A 518 64.03 44.69 10.80
C GLY A 518 64.24 46.21 10.81
N ALA A 519 63.51 46.93 11.66
CA ALA A 519 63.56 48.39 11.68
C ALA A 519 64.90 48.85 12.28
N GLU A 520 65.70 49.53 11.44
CA GLU A 520 67.02 50.07 11.84
C GLU A 520 66.90 51.30 12.74
N THR A 521 65.80 52.05 12.66
CA THR A 521 65.52 53.22 13.50
C THR A 521 64.04 53.31 13.86
N GLY A 522 63.74 53.78 15.08
CA GLY A 522 62.38 53.95 15.56
C GLY A 522 62.31 54.80 16.83
N ALA A 523 61.15 55.41 17.10
CA ALA A 523 60.93 56.16 18.33
C ALA A 523 59.48 56.00 18.82
N ILE A 524 59.31 55.78 20.14
CA ILE A 524 58.01 55.91 20.81
C ILE A 524 58.08 57.13 21.74
N ARG A 525 57.07 57.99 21.69
CA ARG A 525 57.01 59.21 22.52
C ARG A 525 55.64 59.30 23.19
N LEU A 526 55.64 59.49 24.51
CA LEU A 526 54.44 59.75 25.31
C LEU A 526 54.49 61.20 25.79
N GLY A 527 53.41 61.96 25.61
CA GLY A 527 53.33 63.35 26.02
C GLY A 527 52.10 64.08 25.50
N VAL A 528 51.87 65.31 25.96
CA VAL A 528 50.83 66.19 25.41
C VAL A 528 51.26 66.61 24.01
N LEU A 529 50.43 66.31 23.00
CA LEU A 529 50.73 66.64 21.59
C LEU A 529 51.04 68.15 21.47
N PRO A 530 52.18 68.54 20.88
CA PRO A 530 52.51 69.95 20.73
C PRO A 530 51.49 70.62 19.81
N THR A 531 50.86 71.70 20.26
CA THR A 531 50.10 72.58 19.37
C THR A 531 51.04 73.11 18.27
N PRO A 532 50.62 73.24 17.00
CA PRO A 532 51.51 73.27 15.82
C PRO A 532 52.44 74.49 15.67
N HIS A 533 52.67 75.28 16.72
CA HIS A 533 53.37 76.55 16.64
C HIS A 533 54.46 76.70 17.70
N LYS A 534 55.49 75.84 17.61
CA LYS A 534 56.91 76.10 17.93
C LYS A 534 57.69 74.79 17.88
N ALA A 535 58.54 74.65 16.86
CA ALA A 535 59.56 73.60 16.84
C ALA A 535 60.65 73.93 17.90
N PRO A 536 61.10 72.97 18.74
CA PRO A 536 62.23 73.20 19.64
C PRO A 536 63.56 73.06 18.90
N ASP A 537 64.56 73.82 19.34
CA ASP A 537 65.94 73.76 18.86
C ASP A 537 66.50 72.32 18.99
N THR A 538 67.04 71.83 17.88
CA THR A 538 67.67 70.51 17.72
C THR A 538 68.90 70.35 18.60
N PRO A 539 69.05 69.24 19.36
CA PRO A 539 70.35 68.76 19.77
C PRO A 539 71.00 67.93 18.64
N ASP A 540 72.33 68.03 18.57
CA ASP A 540 73.28 67.51 17.58
C ASP A 540 72.95 66.11 17.01
N PRO A 541 73.01 65.90 15.67
CA PRO A 541 72.77 64.59 15.07
C PRO A 541 73.98 63.67 15.27
N ALA A 542 73.72 62.42 15.66
CA ALA A 542 74.74 61.36 15.65
C ALA A 542 75.40 61.22 14.25
N PRO A 543 76.70 60.86 14.17
CA PRO A 543 77.48 61.02 12.96
C PRO A 543 77.01 60.06 11.85
N ARG A 544 76.54 60.66 10.75
CA ARG A 544 76.29 59.97 9.48
C ARG A 544 77.62 59.63 8.83
N LEU A 545 77.88 58.34 8.59
CA LEU A 545 78.97 57.89 7.72
C LEU A 545 78.59 58.17 6.26
N ASN A 546 79.42 58.99 5.60
CA ASN A 546 79.26 59.48 4.24
C ASN A 546 79.79 58.44 3.21
N GLY A 547 79.12 58.29 2.06
CA GLY A 547 79.67 57.52 0.93
C GLY A 547 78.80 57.49 -0.33
N SER A 548 79.24 58.24 -1.34
CA SER A 548 78.92 58.18 -2.79
C SER A 548 77.51 58.55 -3.30
N GLN A 549 77.51 59.74 -3.92
CA GLN A 549 76.54 60.26 -4.87
C GLN A 549 76.51 59.43 -6.16
N HIS A 550 75.31 59.21 -6.70
CA HIS A 550 75.13 59.21 -8.16
C HIS A 550 74.00 60.19 -8.53
N GLN A 551 74.38 61.16 -9.35
CA GLN A 551 73.54 62.12 -10.05
C GLN A 551 72.43 61.41 -10.85
N THR A 552 71.20 61.91 -10.72
CA THR A 552 70.22 61.83 -11.80
C THR A 552 69.77 63.24 -12.16
N GLU A 553 70.20 63.66 -13.34
CA GLU A 553 69.71 64.81 -14.07
C GLU A 553 68.24 64.63 -14.47
N ARG A 554 67.62 65.79 -14.64
CA ARG A 554 66.26 66.05 -15.12
C ARG A 554 65.95 65.38 -16.46
N LEU A 555 64.67 65.11 -16.69
CA LEU A 555 63.82 65.61 -17.79
C LEU A 555 62.50 64.81 -17.76
N ASN A 556 61.41 65.36 -17.23
CA ASN A 556 60.42 66.21 -17.90
C ASN A 556 59.56 65.48 -18.97
N GLY A 557 58.29 65.27 -18.62
CA GLY A 557 57.15 65.47 -19.51
C GLY A 557 56.71 64.29 -20.39
N GLY A 558 55.44 63.89 -20.25
CA GLY A 558 54.74 63.31 -21.40
C GLY A 558 53.59 62.34 -21.12
N ASN A 559 52.44 62.94 -20.84
CA ASN A 559 51.19 62.69 -21.57
C ASN A 559 50.19 61.62 -21.08
N ALA A 560 48.94 62.04 -21.27
CA ALA A 560 47.69 61.46 -20.86
C ALA A 560 47.12 60.43 -21.87
N ASP A 561 45.95 59.91 -21.49
CA ASP A 561 44.90 59.28 -22.30
C ASP A 561 45.06 57.81 -22.69
N HIS A 562 44.28 56.94 -22.04
CA HIS A 562 43.04 56.39 -22.58
C HIS A 562 42.59 55.17 -21.76
N VAL A 563 41.37 55.21 -21.21
CA VAL A 563 40.61 53.98 -20.91
C VAL A 563 39.19 54.19 -21.42
N VAL A 564 38.83 53.36 -22.39
CA VAL A 564 37.47 52.92 -22.72
C VAL A 564 37.19 51.68 -21.88
#